data_AF-A0A972Y731-F1
#
_entry.id   AF-A0A972Y731-F1
#
_cell.length_a   1.000
_cell.length_b   1.000
_cell.length_c   1.000
_cell.angle_alpha   90.00
_cell.angle_beta   90.00
_cell.angle_gamma   90.00
#
_symmetry.space_group_name_H-M   'P 1'
#
loop_
_entity.id
_entity.type
_entity.pdbx_description
1 polymer ?
#
loop_
_entity_poly.entity_id
_entity_poly.type
_entity_poly.pdbx_seq_one_letter_code
_entity_poly.pdbx_strand_id
1 'polypeptide(L)'
;MSIVTLLNSARAALARRAYREAHTACMGVLQQDPANAEAFLLLGILTADHNNHQKAIELFDRALATAPQLTAATAYKSRSLIALNQRERALEVARAITDLDQVDPHTLDTLGVVLSRAGRHEEALAYYKAALRDGSDQANYYYNYGAALQFLGRMDEARDAYRQAITRDPDDARSYAAIVTITKQSEAENDIAKLEALFSRFAEDANARLNIGHAIAKAYDDLGQGARALEWLSEAKALKKQELAYDPAFDRAVFEQVQKLAGIGISPQPDALGPIFITGMPRTGTTLVDRIVSSHSQVTPAGELTDFGLLLKRTVRSPGPYVLDAETLAAGADADLTQIGAAYVAHVRKTIAISTATFTDKMPLNILYAPLLLKAMPNARVICLKRHPADTVLSNYRQLFATTYSYYNYAYDLETAARYYAQFDRLVEHFKETLPATRFTTVQYESVVSDIETETRRLLDFCGLAFEQACVEFHTNQAPVATASSAQVRQPLYTSALARWKRYRPGLDPMLNVLVEEGCLDPAELTD
;
A
#
# COMPACT_ATOMS: atom_id res chain seq x y z
N MET A 1 -3.73 43.56 -15.41
CA MET A 1 -2.59 43.14 -14.55
C MET A 1 -1.52 42.55 -15.43
N SER A 2 -0.24 42.80 -15.12
CA SER A 2 0.87 42.17 -15.87
C SER A 2 0.88 40.66 -15.70
N ILE A 3 1.46 39.93 -16.66
CA ILE A 3 1.62 38.47 -16.60
C ILE A 3 2.29 38.03 -15.29
N VAL A 4 3.38 38.68 -14.88
CA VAL A 4 4.11 38.37 -13.63
C VAL A 4 3.20 38.49 -12.40
N THR A 5 2.37 39.54 -12.34
CA THR A 5 1.44 39.76 -11.22
C THR A 5 0.37 38.66 -11.17
N LEU A 6 -0.16 38.27 -12.33
CA LEU A 6 -1.15 37.21 -12.43
C LEU A 6 -0.56 35.84 -12.06
N LEU A 7 0.66 35.54 -12.48
CA LEU A 7 1.35 34.30 -12.12
C LEU A 7 1.64 34.22 -10.62
N ASN A 8 2.13 35.30 -10.01
CA ASN A 8 2.33 35.34 -8.55
C ASN A 8 1.02 35.16 -7.79
N SER A 9 -0.06 35.81 -8.25
CA SER A 9 -1.41 35.62 -7.70
C SER A 9 -1.88 34.16 -7.83
N ALA A 10 -1.66 33.54 -8.99
CA ALA A 10 -2.01 32.14 -9.21
C ALA A 10 -1.25 31.19 -8.28
N ARG A 11 0.07 31.39 -8.09
CA ARG A 11 0.89 30.59 -7.16
C ARG A 11 0.42 30.75 -5.71
N ALA A 12 0.16 31.97 -5.26
CA ALA A 12 -0.34 32.23 -3.92
C ALA A 12 -1.73 31.62 -3.68
N ALA A 13 -2.61 31.73 -4.68
CA ALA A 13 -3.93 31.11 -4.64
C ALA A 13 -3.85 29.58 -4.59
N LEU A 14 -2.94 28.95 -5.34
CA LEU A 14 -2.69 27.51 -5.26
C LEU A 14 -2.17 27.07 -3.89
N ALA A 15 -1.20 27.80 -3.32
CA ALA A 15 -0.62 27.49 -2.01
C ALA A 15 -1.69 27.45 -0.90
N ARG A 16 -2.72 28.29 -1.00
CA ARG A 16 -3.87 28.32 -0.07
C ARG A 16 -5.11 27.58 -0.56
N ARG A 17 -4.98 26.77 -1.63
CA ARG A 17 -6.06 25.99 -2.27
C ARG A 17 -7.28 26.82 -2.72
N ALA A 18 -7.09 28.11 -2.99
CA ALA A 18 -8.09 28.98 -3.61
C ALA A 18 -8.17 28.72 -5.12
N TYR A 19 -8.61 27.52 -5.49
CA TYR A 19 -8.51 27.01 -6.86
C TYR A 19 -9.24 27.87 -7.90
N ARG A 20 -10.40 28.45 -7.57
CA ARG A 20 -11.11 29.35 -8.48
C ARG A 20 -10.31 30.61 -8.81
N GLU A 21 -9.64 31.18 -7.81
CA GLU A 21 -8.79 32.36 -8.01
C GLU A 21 -7.55 32.01 -8.83
N ALA A 22 -6.91 30.88 -8.52
CA ALA A 22 -5.76 30.38 -9.28
C ALA A 22 -6.13 30.15 -10.75
N HIS A 23 -7.26 29.51 -11.02
CA HIS A 23 -7.76 29.29 -12.37
C HIS A 23 -8.00 30.61 -13.11
N THR A 24 -8.72 31.56 -12.49
CA THR A 24 -8.99 32.88 -13.10
C THR A 24 -7.70 33.63 -13.43
N ALA A 25 -6.72 33.61 -12.52
CA ALA A 25 -5.43 34.24 -12.76
C ALA A 25 -4.66 33.58 -13.92
N CYS A 26 -4.61 32.24 -13.98
CA CYS A 26 -4.00 31.51 -15.09
C CYS A 26 -4.68 31.80 -16.43
N MET A 27 -6.01 31.84 -16.47
CA MET A 27 -6.76 32.19 -17.68
C MET A 27 -6.48 33.63 -18.12
N GLY A 28 -6.33 34.57 -17.18
CA GLY A 28 -5.92 35.94 -17.47
C GLY A 28 -4.51 36.04 -18.07
N VAL A 29 -3.60 35.14 -17.69
CA VAL A 29 -2.28 35.02 -18.35
C VAL A 29 -2.45 34.49 -19.77
N LEU A 30 -3.20 33.41 -19.95
CA LEU A 30 -3.39 32.77 -21.26
C LEU A 30 -4.16 33.64 -22.28
N GLN A 31 -4.95 34.61 -21.82
CA GLN A 31 -5.55 35.62 -22.68
C GLN A 31 -4.52 36.62 -23.24
N GLN A 32 -3.45 36.89 -22.49
CA GLN A 32 -2.37 37.81 -22.90
C GLN A 32 -1.25 37.07 -23.64
N ASP A 33 -0.96 35.84 -23.23
CA ASP A 33 0.05 34.95 -23.80
C ASP A 33 -0.51 33.50 -23.87
N PRO A 34 -1.14 33.11 -24.99
CA PRO A 34 -1.77 31.80 -25.15
C PRO A 34 -0.81 30.59 -25.05
N ALA A 35 0.50 30.82 -25.12
CA ALA A 35 1.54 29.80 -25.10
C ALA A 35 2.30 29.76 -23.75
N ASN A 36 1.85 30.51 -22.75
CA ASN A 36 2.56 30.67 -21.49
C ASN A 36 2.74 29.34 -20.74
N ALA A 37 3.98 28.84 -20.69
CA ALA A 37 4.31 27.54 -20.09
C ALA A 37 3.96 27.48 -18.59
N GLU A 38 4.20 28.57 -17.86
CA GLU A 38 3.95 28.62 -16.42
C GLU A 38 2.46 28.57 -16.10
N ALA A 39 1.61 29.28 -16.86
CA ALA A 39 0.16 29.18 -16.68
C ALA A 39 -0.36 27.75 -16.91
N PHE A 40 0.18 27.03 -17.92
CA PHE A 40 -0.16 25.62 -18.13
C PHE A 40 0.34 24.72 -17.00
N LEU A 41 1.53 24.96 -16.46
CA LEU A 41 2.04 24.26 -15.27
C LEU A 41 1.08 24.44 -14.08
N LEU A 42 0.70 25.68 -13.76
CA LEU A 42 -0.16 25.97 -12.61
C LEU A 42 -1.58 25.40 -12.79
N LEU A 43 -2.15 25.47 -14.00
CA LEU A 43 -3.42 24.80 -14.32
C LEU A 43 -3.29 23.28 -14.20
N GLY A 44 -2.16 22.70 -14.62
CA GLY A 44 -1.88 21.27 -14.48
C GLY A 44 -1.83 20.83 -13.02
N ILE A 45 -1.16 21.61 -12.15
CA ILE A 45 -1.11 21.36 -10.70
C ILE A 45 -2.53 21.42 -10.11
N LEU A 46 -3.28 22.48 -10.41
CA LEU A 46 -4.68 22.63 -9.99
C LEU A 46 -5.53 21.43 -10.41
N THR A 47 -5.38 20.99 -11.65
CA THR A 47 -6.15 19.89 -12.23
C THR A 47 -5.79 18.56 -11.57
N ALA A 48 -4.51 18.35 -11.26
CA ALA A 48 -4.03 17.19 -10.52
C ALA A 48 -4.54 17.16 -9.08
N ASP A 49 -4.64 18.31 -8.40
CA ASP A 49 -5.21 18.41 -7.05
C ASP A 49 -6.70 17.98 -7.00
N HIS A 50 -7.40 18.06 -8.13
CA HIS A 50 -8.77 17.55 -8.29
C HIS A 50 -8.81 16.10 -8.81
N ASN A 51 -7.70 15.36 -8.72
CA ASN A 51 -7.53 13.98 -9.18
C ASN A 51 -7.76 13.75 -10.69
N ASN A 52 -7.80 14.81 -11.51
CA ASN A 52 -7.90 14.68 -12.96
C ASN A 52 -6.50 14.59 -13.60
N HIS A 53 -5.79 13.52 -13.26
CA HIS A 53 -4.38 13.34 -13.67
C HIS A 53 -4.18 13.23 -15.18
N GLN A 54 -5.15 12.66 -15.90
CA GLN A 54 -5.08 12.57 -17.36
C GLN A 54 -5.08 13.96 -17.99
N LYS A 55 -5.98 14.86 -17.56
CA LYS A 55 -6.01 16.23 -18.06
C LYS A 55 -4.81 17.04 -17.59
N ALA A 56 -4.34 16.81 -16.37
CA ALA A 56 -3.12 17.43 -15.87
C ALA A 56 -1.91 17.10 -16.75
N ILE A 57 -1.76 15.84 -17.20
CA ILE A 57 -0.69 15.44 -18.12
C ILE A 57 -0.77 16.22 -19.44
N GLU A 58 -1.96 16.39 -20.03
CA GLU A 58 -2.12 17.20 -21.25
C GLU A 58 -1.67 18.65 -21.03
N LEU A 59 -1.96 19.24 -19.87
CA LEU A 59 -1.54 20.60 -19.53
C LEU A 59 -0.02 20.69 -19.34
N PHE A 60 0.60 19.71 -18.67
CA PHE A 60 2.06 19.66 -18.56
C PHE A 60 2.73 19.43 -19.91
N ASP A 61 2.14 18.63 -20.80
CA ASP A 61 2.63 18.44 -22.17
C ASP A 61 2.60 19.75 -22.96
N ARG A 62 1.56 20.57 -22.79
CA ARG A 62 1.51 21.92 -23.39
C ARG A 62 2.58 22.85 -22.81
N ALA A 63 2.82 22.80 -21.50
CA ALA A 63 3.89 23.58 -20.87
C ALA A 63 5.28 23.19 -21.41
N LEU A 64 5.52 21.88 -21.55
CA LEU A 64 6.80 21.34 -22.05
C LEU A 64 6.98 21.54 -23.56
N ALA A 65 5.90 21.64 -24.33
CA ALA A 65 5.98 21.97 -25.75
C ALA A 65 6.50 23.40 -26.01
N THR A 66 6.24 24.33 -25.08
CA THR A 66 6.67 25.73 -25.21
C THR A 66 7.93 26.05 -24.40
N ALA A 67 8.19 25.31 -23.32
CA ALA A 67 9.41 25.42 -22.51
C ALA A 67 9.92 24.02 -22.09
N PRO A 68 10.66 23.30 -22.96
CA PRO A 68 11.17 21.95 -22.67
C PRO A 68 12.07 21.85 -21.43
N GLN A 69 12.72 22.95 -21.05
CA GLN A 69 13.59 23.06 -19.88
C GLN A 69 12.84 23.32 -18.56
N LEU A 70 11.50 23.41 -18.58
CA LEU A 70 10.70 23.63 -17.38
C LEU A 70 10.60 22.34 -16.55
N THR A 71 11.64 22.07 -15.77
CA THR A 71 11.81 20.84 -14.97
C THR A 71 10.65 20.57 -14.01
N ALA A 72 10.03 21.61 -13.46
CA ALA A 72 8.83 21.49 -12.64
C ALA A 72 7.69 20.79 -13.41
N ALA A 73 7.43 21.14 -14.67
CA ALA A 73 6.40 20.48 -15.47
C ALA A 73 6.70 19.00 -15.70
N THR A 74 7.97 18.64 -15.92
CA THR A 74 8.42 17.25 -15.99
C THR A 74 8.14 16.50 -14.68
N ALA A 75 8.50 17.07 -13.53
CA ALA A 75 8.29 16.44 -12.23
C ALA A 75 6.81 16.23 -11.91
N TYR A 76 5.96 17.24 -12.13
CA TYR A 76 4.52 17.15 -11.91
C TYR A 76 3.83 16.22 -12.91
N LYS A 77 4.30 16.14 -14.16
CA LYS A 77 3.86 15.14 -15.14
C LYS A 77 4.17 13.73 -14.66
N SER A 78 5.41 13.46 -14.24
CA SER A 78 5.78 12.16 -13.68
C SER A 78 4.96 11.80 -12.45
N ARG A 79 4.66 12.78 -11.58
CA ARG A 79 3.79 12.58 -10.41
C ARG A 79 2.36 12.17 -10.79
N SER A 80 1.78 12.80 -11.81
CA SER A 80 0.47 12.41 -12.34
C SER A 80 0.50 11.03 -13.02
N LEU A 81 1.60 10.67 -13.69
CA LEU A 81 1.77 9.33 -14.26
C LEU A 81 1.82 8.25 -13.15
N ILE A 82 2.49 8.51 -12.02
CA ILE A 82 2.45 7.63 -10.85
C ILE A 82 1.04 7.47 -10.30
N ALA A 83 0.27 8.56 -10.19
CA ALA A 83 -1.11 8.51 -9.72
C ALA A 83 -2.03 7.66 -10.63
N LEU A 84 -1.69 7.56 -11.93
CA LEU A 84 -2.37 6.68 -12.89
C LEU A 84 -1.80 5.25 -12.97
N ASN A 85 -0.90 4.89 -12.05
CA ASN A 85 -0.13 3.64 -12.03
C ASN A 85 0.67 3.39 -13.33
N GLN A 86 1.13 4.45 -14.01
CA GLN A 86 1.96 4.37 -15.22
C GLN A 86 3.45 4.55 -14.86
N ARG A 87 3.97 3.59 -14.08
CA ARG A 87 5.28 3.70 -13.40
C ARG A 87 6.44 3.85 -14.38
N GLU A 88 6.46 3.08 -15.47
CA GLU A 88 7.56 3.10 -16.45
C GLU A 88 7.63 4.45 -17.16
N ARG A 89 6.46 4.97 -17.58
CA ARG A 89 6.37 6.30 -18.20
C ARG A 89 6.78 7.39 -17.23
N ALA A 90 6.42 7.27 -15.95
CA ALA A 90 6.84 8.22 -14.93
C ALA A 90 8.37 8.22 -14.76
N LEU A 91 9.00 7.04 -14.77
CA LEU A 91 10.45 6.88 -14.71
C LEU A 91 11.15 7.45 -15.95
N GLU A 92 10.63 7.16 -17.15
CA GLU A 92 11.15 7.70 -18.40
C GLU A 92 11.14 9.23 -18.40
N VAL A 93 10.00 9.84 -18.03
CA VAL A 93 9.86 11.29 -17.96
C VAL A 93 10.73 11.89 -16.85
N ALA A 94 10.80 11.26 -15.67
CA ALA A 94 11.62 11.77 -14.56
C ALA A 94 13.13 11.75 -14.88
N ARG A 95 13.60 10.69 -15.57
CA ARG A 95 15.01 10.52 -15.95
C ARG A 95 15.45 11.41 -17.12
N ALA A 96 14.52 12.11 -17.78
CA ALA A 96 14.86 13.14 -18.77
C ALA A 96 15.64 14.31 -18.14
N ILE A 97 15.53 14.50 -16.81
CA ILE A 97 16.33 15.47 -16.05
C ILE A 97 17.64 14.80 -15.64
N THR A 98 18.73 15.17 -16.32
CA THR A 98 20.07 14.59 -16.11
C THR A 98 21.00 15.48 -15.27
N ASP A 99 20.87 16.80 -15.38
CA ASP A 99 21.64 17.76 -14.60
C ASP A 99 20.83 18.23 -13.39
N LEU A 100 21.06 17.59 -12.25
CA LEU A 100 20.36 17.89 -11.00
C LEU A 100 20.82 19.21 -10.37
N ASP A 101 21.98 19.75 -10.75
CA ASP A 101 22.57 20.94 -10.11
C ASP A 101 21.85 22.22 -10.54
N GLN A 102 21.15 22.20 -11.67
CA GLN A 102 20.36 23.31 -12.20
C GLN A 102 18.86 23.23 -11.84
N VAL A 103 18.48 22.29 -10.97
CA VAL A 103 17.07 22.04 -10.60
C VAL A 103 16.81 22.56 -9.20
N ASP A 104 15.68 23.26 -9.03
CA ASP A 104 15.31 23.77 -7.71
C ASP A 104 14.99 22.62 -6.72
N PRO A 105 15.21 22.85 -5.41
CA PRO A 105 14.98 21.82 -4.38
C PRO A 105 13.59 21.20 -4.37
N HIS A 106 12.53 21.96 -4.67
CA HIS A 106 11.16 21.46 -4.64
C HIS A 106 10.88 20.48 -5.78
N THR A 107 11.38 20.80 -6.97
CA THR A 107 11.31 19.90 -8.12
C THR A 107 12.13 18.62 -7.86
N LEU A 108 13.32 18.74 -7.26
CA LEU A 108 14.16 17.59 -6.89
C LEU A 108 13.47 16.67 -5.86
N ASP A 109 12.89 17.21 -4.79
CA ASP A 109 12.11 16.42 -3.82
C ASP A 109 10.93 15.71 -4.50
N THR A 110 10.21 16.42 -5.39
CA THR A 110 9.08 15.85 -6.14
C THR A 110 9.52 14.67 -7.01
N LEU A 111 10.67 14.77 -7.69
CA LEU A 111 11.25 13.67 -8.47
C LEU A 111 11.70 12.50 -7.58
N GLY A 112 12.28 12.78 -6.42
CA GLY A 112 12.60 11.77 -5.41
C GLY A 112 11.36 10.99 -4.97
N VAL A 113 10.23 11.68 -4.74
CA VAL A 113 8.95 11.06 -4.40
C VAL A 113 8.42 10.20 -5.56
N VAL A 114 8.52 10.67 -6.80
CA VAL A 114 8.16 9.90 -7.99
C VAL A 114 8.97 8.61 -8.07
N LEU A 115 10.29 8.69 -7.94
CA LEU A 115 11.19 7.54 -7.98
C LEU A 115 10.90 6.56 -6.85
N SER A 116 10.69 7.06 -5.63
CA SER A 116 10.32 6.24 -4.48
C SER A 116 8.99 5.50 -4.70
N ARG A 117 7.97 6.18 -5.23
CA ARG A 117 6.68 5.56 -5.56
C ARG A 117 6.74 4.59 -6.73
N ALA A 118 7.74 4.73 -7.60
CA ALA A 118 8.06 3.76 -8.65
C ALA A 118 8.94 2.59 -8.14
N GLY A 119 9.24 2.51 -6.83
CA GLY A 119 10.07 1.47 -6.24
C GLY A 119 11.59 1.67 -6.41
N ARG A 120 12.02 2.81 -6.96
CA ARG A 120 13.44 3.15 -7.23
C ARG A 120 14.04 3.95 -6.07
N HIS A 121 13.98 3.40 -4.86
CA HIS A 121 14.40 4.08 -3.63
C HIS A 121 15.89 4.47 -3.61
N GLU A 122 16.77 3.62 -4.14
CA GLU A 122 18.21 3.90 -4.20
C GLU A 122 18.50 5.12 -5.10
N GLU A 123 17.90 5.18 -6.29
CA GLU A 123 18.00 6.35 -7.17
C GLU A 123 17.40 7.60 -6.53
N ALA A 124 16.26 7.47 -5.84
CA ALA A 124 15.61 8.59 -5.18
C ALA A 124 16.52 9.32 -4.18
N LEU A 125 17.45 8.60 -3.53
CA LEU A 125 18.40 9.22 -2.59
C LEU A 125 19.25 10.31 -3.23
N ALA A 126 19.63 10.18 -4.51
CA ALA A 126 20.41 11.21 -5.20
C ALA A 126 19.61 12.52 -5.34
N TYR A 127 18.33 12.42 -5.67
CA TYR A 127 17.42 13.56 -5.81
C TYR A 127 17.13 14.22 -4.46
N TYR A 128 16.85 13.44 -3.42
CA TYR A 128 16.65 13.98 -2.08
C TYR A 128 17.91 14.65 -1.52
N LYS A 129 19.10 14.06 -1.72
CA LYS A 129 20.36 14.69 -1.31
C LYS A 129 20.60 16.00 -2.06
N ALA A 130 20.31 16.04 -3.36
CA ALA A 130 20.41 17.28 -4.14
C ALA A 130 19.42 18.34 -3.63
N ALA A 131 18.18 17.97 -3.29
CA ALA A 131 17.19 18.88 -2.70
C ALA A 131 17.61 19.45 -1.33
N LEU A 132 18.53 18.76 -0.62
CA LEU A 132 19.01 19.15 0.71
C LEU A 132 20.39 19.82 0.70
N ARG A 133 21.07 19.94 -0.45
CA ARG A 133 22.50 20.29 -0.57
C ARG A 133 22.89 21.58 0.15
N ASP A 134 22.05 22.61 0.07
CA ASP A 134 22.34 23.93 0.64
C ASP A 134 21.64 24.18 2.00
N GLY A 135 21.15 23.11 2.64
CA GLY A 135 20.35 23.20 3.86
C GLY A 135 18.94 23.69 3.56
N SER A 136 18.00 22.76 3.42
CA SER A 136 16.58 23.12 3.30
C SER A 136 15.98 23.40 4.68
N ASP A 137 15.03 24.33 4.72
CA ASP A 137 14.17 24.55 5.90
C ASP A 137 12.85 23.75 5.81
N GLN A 138 12.66 22.99 4.73
CA GLN A 138 11.44 22.23 4.47
C GLN A 138 11.49 20.87 5.18
N ALA A 139 10.76 20.73 6.29
CA ALA A 139 10.70 19.50 7.08
C ALA A 139 10.33 18.26 6.24
N ASN A 140 9.42 18.42 5.27
CA ASN A 140 8.97 17.33 4.40
C ASN A 140 10.09 16.73 3.53
N TYR A 141 11.12 17.51 3.15
CA TYR A 141 12.24 16.98 2.35
C TYR A 141 13.09 16.00 3.17
N TYR A 142 13.34 16.32 4.43
CA TYR A 142 14.01 15.43 5.36
C TYR A 142 13.17 14.20 5.68
N TYR A 143 11.85 14.35 5.84
CA TYR A 143 10.95 13.21 6.00
C TYR A 143 11.00 12.25 4.79
N ASN A 144 10.89 12.78 3.58
CA ASN A 144 10.93 11.97 2.35
C ASN A 144 12.28 11.24 2.20
N TYR A 145 13.39 11.94 2.50
CA TYR A 145 14.72 11.36 2.52
C TYR A 145 14.84 10.23 3.56
N GLY A 146 14.37 10.46 4.79
CA GLY A 146 14.33 9.46 5.86
C GLY A 146 13.50 8.25 5.49
N ALA A 147 12.35 8.44 4.84
CA ALA A 147 11.49 7.34 4.38
C ALA A 147 12.17 6.46 3.34
N ALA A 148 12.90 7.05 2.40
CA ALA A 148 13.69 6.28 1.43
C ALA A 148 14.85 5.52 2.09
N LEU A 149 15.55 6.14 3.06
CA LEU A 149 16.61 5.47 3.83
C LEU A 149 16.07 4.30 4.66
N GLN A 150 14.93 4.47 5.33
CA GLN A 150 14.24 3.41 6.08
C GLN A 150 13.92 2.23 5.16
N PHE A 151 13.39 2.51 3.96
CA PHE A 151 13.07 1.45 2.99
C PHE A 151 14.31 0.64 2.57
N LEU A 152 15.45 1.31 2.45
CA LEU A 152 16.74 0.69 2.09
C LEU A 152 17.45 0.02 3.27
N GLY A 153 16.85 0.00 4.47
CA GLY A 153 17.46 -0.60 5.66
C GLY A 153 18.46 0.29 6.39
N ARG A 154 18.65 1.54 5.97
CA ARG A 154 19.61 2.50 6.54
C ARG A 154 19.00 3.23 7.74
N MET A 155 18.72 2.46 8.80
CA MET A 155 17.88 2.90 9.93
C MET A 155 18.47 4.07 10.72
N ASP A 156 19.78 4.12 10.93
CA ASP A 156 20.43 5.21 11.68
C ASP A 156 20.32 6.54 10.92
N GLU A 157 20.66 6.54 9.63
CA GLU A 157 20.51 7.72 8.78
C GLU A 157 19.06 8.16 8.64
N ALA A 158 18.11 7.20 8.59
CA ALA A 158 16.69 7.51 8.56
C ALA A 158 16.25 8.24 9.84
N ARG A 159 16.68 7.77 11.02
CA ARG A 159 16.41 8.44 12.31
C ARG A 159 16.94 9.86 12.34
N ASP A 160 18.16 10.07 11.86
CA ASP A 160 18.75 11.41 11.82
C ASP A 160 18.01 12.33 10.87
N ALA A 161 17.61 11.86 9.68
CA ALA A 161 16.77 12.61 8.76
C ALA A 161 15.43 13.01 9.40
N TYR A 162 14.74 12.08 10.08
CA TYR A 162 13.50 12.40 10.78
C TYR A 162 13.69 13.41 11.92
N ARG A 163 14.81 13.35 12.65
CA ARG A 163 15.14 14.37 13.67
C ARG A 163 15.37 15.75 13.05
N GLN A 164 15.99 15.81 11.87
CA GLN A 164 16.13 17.07 11.13
C GLN A 164 14.77 17.61 10.70
N ALA A 165 13.84 16.76 10.26
CA ALA A 165 12.46 17.16 9.96
C ALA A 165 11.78 17.78 11.21
N ILE A 166 11.85 17.12 12.36
CA ILE A 166 11.29 17.59 13.64
C ILE A 166 11.94 18.90 14.10
N THR A 167 13.22 19.12 13.81
CA THR A 167 13.90 20.37 14.17
C THR A 167 13.32 21.58 13.42
N ARG A 168 12.83 21.37 12.19
CA ARG A 168 12.28 22.41 11.31
C ARG A 168 10.77 22.57 11.50
N ASP A 169 10.08 21.46 11.70
CA ASP A 169 8.68 21.43 12.08
C ASP A 169 8.51 20.58 13.36
N PRO A 170 8.50 21.21 14.55
CA PRO A 170 8.31 20.52 15.82
C PRO A 170 6.99 19.75 15.94
N ASP A 171 6.05 19.98 15.01
CA ASP A 171 4.75 19.35 14.93
C ASP A 171 4.65 18.31 13.79
N ASP A 172 5.75 17.92 13.14
CA ASP A 172 5.72 16.87 12.09
C ASP A 172 5.41 15.48 12.71
N ALA A 173 4.12 15.19 12.82
CA ALA A 173 3.58 13.97 13.40
C ALA A 173 4.11 12.68 12.74
N ARG A 174 4.38 12.74 11.44
CA ARG A 174 4.84 11.59 10.64
C ARG A 174 6.28 11.22 11.01
N SER A 175 7.13 12.20 11.25
CA SER A 175 8.53 12.02 11.61
C SER A 175 8.67 11.40 13.01
N TYR A 176 7.87 11.86 13.98
CA TYR A 176 7.77 11.20 15.28
C TYR A 176 7.33 9.73 15.16
N ALA A 177 6.24 9.49 14.42
CA ALA A 177 5.73 8.14 14.20
C ALA A 177 6.75 7.24 13.48
N ALA A 178 7.50 7.77 12.52
CA ALA A 178 8.53 7.04 11.81
C ALA A 178 9.71 6.65 12.72
N ILE A 179 10.21 7.57 13.55
CA ILE A 179 11.26 7.27 14.54
C ILE A 179 10.83 6.16 15.49
N VAL A 180 9.63 6.26 16.05
CA VAL A 180 9.09 5.24 16.96
C VAL A 180 8.92 3.91 16.24
N THR A 181 8.51 3.91 14.98
CA THR A 181 8.37 2.70 14.16
C THR A 181 9.69 1.95 13.99
N ILE A 182 10.79 2.66 13.75
CA ILE A 182 12.11 2.05 13.51
C ILE A 182 12.98 1.91 14.76
N THR A 183 12.49 2.32 15.93
CA THR A 183 13.22 2.24 17.21
C THR A 183 12.46 1.37 18.19
N LYS A 184 13.11 0.36 18.79
CA LYS A 184 12.53 -0.41 19.90
C LYS A 184 12.44 0.50 21.13
N GLN A 185 11.25 0.63 21.70
CA GLN A 185 11.06 1.46 22.91
C GLN A 185 11.35 0.65 24.18
N SER A 186 11.84 1.32 25.22
CA SER A 186 12.09 0.74 26.54
C SER A 186 11.65 1.68 27.66
N GLU A 187 11.56 1.18 28.90
CA GLU A 187 11.21 2.02 30.06
C GLU A 187 12.22 3.17 30.26
N ALA A 188 13.50 2.94 29.94
CA ALA A 188 14.55 3.94 30.06
C ALA A 188 14.58 4.93 28.89
N GLU A 189 14.15 4.49 27.70
CA GLU A 189 14.26 5.23 26.45
C GLU A 189 12.96 5.12 25.65
N ASN A 190 12.05 6.08 25.89
CA ASN A 190 10.85 6.29 25.12
C ASN A 190 10.42 7.77 25.16
N ASP A 191 9.59 8.16 24.20
CA ASP A 191 9.05 9.53 24.09
C ASP A 191 7.54 9.59 24.40
N ILE A 192 6.98 8.63 25.16
CA ILE A 192 5.51 8.50 25.35
C ILE A 192 4.89 9.82 25.85
N ALA A 193 5.40 10.39 26.95
CA ALA A 193 4.85 11.61 27.53
C ALA A 193 4.88 12.80 26.54
N LYS A 194 5.93 12.89 25.72
CA LYS A 194 6.06 13.91 24.67
C LYS A 194 5.03 13.70 23.56
N LEU A 195 4.84 12.45 23.13
CA LEU A 195 3.86 12.09 22.11
C LEU A 195 2.42 12.33 22.60
N GLU A 196 2.11 12.02 23.87
CA GLU A 196 0.79 12.28 24.47
C GLU A 196 0.47 13.79 24.51
N ALA A 197 1.45 14.62 24.85
CA ALA A 197 1.33 16.08 24.80
C ALA A 197 1.10 16.57 23.36
N LEU A 198 1.81 16.00 22.38
CA LEU A 198 1.66 16.36 20.96
C LEU A 198 0.29 15.92 20.41
N PHE A 199 -0.17 14.72 20.75
CA PHE A 199 -1.48 14.19 20.37
C PHE A 199 -2.62 15.14 20.79
N SER A 200 -2.50 15.71 21.99
CA SER A 200 -3.49 16.66 22.54
C SER A 200 -3.55 17.97 21.75
N ARG A 201 -2.44 18.38 21.10
CA ARG A 201 -2.39 19.60 20.26
C ARG A 201 -3.07 19.42 18.91
N PHE A 202 -3.17 18.18 18.42
CA PHE A 202 -3.81 17.85 17.15
C PHE A 202 -5.31 17.58 17.25
N ALA A 203 -6.04 18.26 18.15
CA ALA A 203 -7.45 17.97 18.43
C ALA A 203 -8.32 17.79 17.16
N GLU A 204 -8.10 18.61 16.13
CA GLU A 204 -8.87 18.63 14.88
C GLU A 204 -8.14 18.00 13.68
N ASP A 205 -6.89 17.51 13.83
CA ASP A 205 -6.15 16.87 12.73
C ASP A 205 -6.19 15.35 12.86
N ALA A 206 -7.13 14.73 12.15
CA ALA A 206 -7.33 13.29 12.14
C ALA A 206 -6.09 12.51 11.69
N ASN A 207 -5.32 13.04 10.74
CA ASN A 207 -4.15 12.32 10.22
C ASN A 207 -2.98 12.42 11.21
N ALA A 208 -2.75 13.59 11.81
CA ALA A 208 -1.71 13.75 12.82
C ALA A 208 -2.01 12.94 14.09
N ARG A 209 -3.26 12.96 14.58
CA ARG A 209 -3.71 12.10 15.69
C ARG A 209 -3.52 10.62 15.37
N LEU A 210 -3.92 10.17 14.18
CA LEU A 210 -3.76 8.78 13.78
C LEU A 210 -2.28 8.35 13.81
N ASN A 211 -1.37 9.16 13.25
CA ASN A 211 0.06 8.85 13.26
C ASN A 211 0.64 8.79 14.68
N ILE A 212 0.38 9.81 15.51
CA ILE A 212 0.94 9.90 16.85
C ILE A 212 0.35 8.86 17.80
N GLY A 213 -0.97 8.65 17.77
CA GLY A 213 -1.61 7.63 18.60
C GLY A 213 -1.16 6.21 18.26
N HIS A 214 -0.93 5.89 16.98
CA HIS A 214 -0.29 4.63 16.58
C HIS A 214 1.15 4.53 17.09
N ALA A 215 1.91 5.62 17.11
CA ALA A 215 3.26 5.65 17.65
C ALA A 215 3.26 5.36 19.17
N ILE A 216 2.36 6.01 19.92
CA ILE A 216 2.17 5.76 21.36
C ILE A 216 1.78 4.30 21.61
N ALA A 217 0.82 3.77 20.83
CA ALA A 217 0.41 2.39 20.94
C ALA A 217 1.56 1.40 20.67
N LYS A 218 2.40 1.66 19.66
CA LYS A 218 3.61 0.86 19.41
C LYS A 218 4.58 0.94 20.58
N ALA A 219 4.76 2.10 21.20
CA ALA A 219 5.62 2.24 22.37
C ALA A 219 5.13 1.38 23.55
N TYR A 220 3.84 1.46 23.92
CA TYR A 220 3.27 0.57 24.94
C TYR A 220 3.34 -0.92 24.56
N ASP A 221 3.18 -1.26 23.29
CA ASP A 221 3.39 -2.62 22.79
C ASP A 221 4.85 -3.07 22.88
N ASP A 222 5.82 -2.17 22.78
CA ASP A 222 7.22 -2.53 23.00
C ASP A 222 7.52 -2.80 24.48
N LEU A 223 6.82 -2.11 25.39
CA LEU A 223 6.95 -2.19 26.86
C LEU A 223 6.21 -3.36 27.55
N GLY A 224 5.58 -4.27 26.80
CA GLY A 224 4.79 -5.34 27.43
C GLY A 224 3.32 -4.96 27.70
N GLN A 225 2.91 -3.70 27.50
CA GLN A 225 1.60 -3.17 27.92
C GLN A 225 0.53 -3.20 26.81
N GLY A 226 0.04 -4.40 26.47
CA GLY A 226 -0.93 -4.59 25.36
C GLY A 226 -2.27 -3.88 25.52
N ALA A 227 -2.84 -3.85 26.73
CA ALA A 227 -4.10 -3.16 27.01
C ALA A 227 -4.01 -1.65 26.73
N ARG A 228 -2.95 -0.99 27.24
CA ARG A 228 -2.68 0.43 26.99
C ARG A 228 -2.46 0.72 25.51
N ALA A 229 -1.76 -0.17 24.81
CA ALA A 229 -1.59 -0.04 23.36
C ALA A 229 -2.94 -0.07 22.63
N LEU A 230 -3.90 -0.90 23.08
CA LEU A 230 -5.22 -1.00 22.48
C LEU A 230 -6.08 0.25 22.73
N GLU A 231 -6.05 0.79 23.96
CA GLU A 231 -6.70 2.06 24.30
C GLU A 231 -6.24 3.19 23.37
N TRP A 232 -4.92 3.33 23.18
CA TRP A 232 -4.35 4.34 22.29
C TRP A 232 -4.71 4.14 20.83
N LEU A 233 -4.85 2.90 20.36
CA LEU A 233 -5.31 2.65 18.98
C LEU A 233 -6.76 3.08 18.77
N SER A 234 -7.62 2.84 19.76
CA SER A 234 -9.01 3.30 19.74
C SER A 234 -9.07 4.83 19.66
N GLU A 235 -8.34 5.51 20.54
CA GLU A 235 -8.24 6.98 20.56
C GLU A 235 -7.65 7.56 19.26
N ALA A 236 -6.61 6.93 18.71
CA ALA A 236 -5.97 7.35 17.46
C ALA A 236 -6.91 7.28 16.25
N LYS A 237 -7.76 6.25 16.21
CA LYS A 237 -8.63 5.96 15.07
C LYS A 237 -9.99 6.64 15.17
N ALA A 238 -10.41 7.10 16.34
CA ALA A 238 -11.75 7.65 16.58
C ALA A 238 -12.13 8.77 15.61
N LEU A 239 -11.29 9.80 15.47
CA LEU A 239 -11.56 10.93 14.57
C LEU A 239 -11.54 10.49 13.10
N LYS A 240 -10.57 9.63 12.73
CA LYS A 240 -10.46 9.14 11.34
C LYS A 240 -11.65 8.26 10.95
N LYS A 241 -12.14 7.43 11.86
CA LYS A 241 -13.33 6.59 11.68
C LYS A 241 -14.55 7.46 11.33
N GLN A 242 -14.70 8.63 11.95
CA GLN A 242 -15.79 9.57 11.66
C GLN A 242 -15.66 10.17 10.25
N GLU A 243 -14.44 10.51 9.80
CA GLU A 243 -14.21 11.03 8.44
C GLU A 243 -14.49 10.02 7.33
N LEU A 244 -14.22 8.73 7.56
CA LEU A 244 -14.25 7.70 6.52
C LEU A 244 -15.66 7.28 6.08
N ALA A 245 -16.70 7.60 6.86
CA ALA A 245 -18.10 7.23 6.58
C ALA A 245 -18.26 5.77 6.11
N TYR A 246 -17.61 4.83 6.82
CA TYR A 246 -17.58 3.41 6.45
C TYR A 246 -19.00 2.80 6.40
N ASP A 247 -19.30 2.10 5.29
CA ASP A 247 -20.55 1.39 5.09
C ASP A 247 -20.32 -0.13 5.06
N PRO A 248 -20.73 -0.89 6.11
CA PRO A 248 -20.64 -2.34 6.11
C PRO A 248 -21.43 -3.02 4.98
N ALA A 249 -22.48 -2.37 4.43
CA ALA A 249 -23.26 -2.93 3.33
C ALA A 249 -22.46 -2.97 2.02
N PHE A 250 -21.55 -2.01 1.82
CA PHE A 250 -20.63 -1.99 0.68
C PHE A 250 -19.76 -3.26 0.65
N ASP A 251 -19.13 -3.59 1.78
CA ASP A 251 -18.29 -4.80 1.88
C ASP A 251 -19.11 -6.07 1.72
N ARG A 252 -20.31 -6.15 2.33
CA ARG A 252 -21.21 -7.30 2.13
C ARG A 252 -21.56 -7.53 0.66
N ALA A 253 -21.90 -6.47 -0.06
CA ALA A 253 -22.21 -6.56 -1.49
C ALA A 253 -21.00 -7.05 -2.29
N VAL A 254 -19.78 -6.64 -1.93
CA VAL A 254 -18.54 -7.16 -2.53
C VAL A 254 -18.41 -8.66 -2.26
N PHE A 255 -18.45 -9.10 -1.01
CA PHE A 255 -18.30 -10.52 -0.65
C PHE A 255 -19.37 -11.40 -1.31
N GLU A 256 -20.64 -10.99 -1.28
CA GLU A 256 -21.74 -11.70 -1.94
C GLU A 256 -21.51 -11.82 -3.46
N GLN A 257 -21.02 -10.76 -4.10
CA GLN A 257 -20.73 -10.80 -5.53
C GLN A 257 -19.56 -11.75 -5.84
N VAL A 258 -18.50 -11.73 -5.03
CA VAL A 258 -17.35 -12.62 -5.21
C VAL A 258 -17.75 -14.09 -5.04
N GLN A 259 -18.63 -14.41 -4.08
CA GLN A 259 -19.14 -15.78 -3.92
C GLN A 259 -19.87 -16.28 -5.18
N LYS A 260 -20.68 -15.42 -5.83
CA LYS A 260 -21.34 -15.76 -7.10
C LYS A 260 -20.34 -16.01 -8.22
N LEU A 261 -19.24 -15.25 -8.26
CA LEU A 261 -18.19 -15.39 -9.28
C LEU A 261 -17.45 -16.72 -9.22
N ALA A 262 -17.48 -17.47 -8.11
CA ALA A 262 -16.89 -18.79 -8.05
C ALA A 262 -17.49 -19.77 -9.08
N GLY A 263 -18.72 -19.52 -9.56
CA GLY A 263 -19.43 -20.35 -10.54
C GLY A 263 -19.13 -20.08 -12.02
N ILE A 264 -18.21 -19.18 -12.39
CA ILE A 264 -18.02 -18.71 -13.79
C ILE A 264 -17.29 -19.71 -14.72
N GLY A 265 -17.27 -21.00 -14.38
CA GLY A 265 -16.69 -22.06 -15.20
C GLY A 265 -15.17 -21.94 -15.36
N ILE A 266 -14.43 -22.13 -14.27
CA ILE A 266 -12.96 -22.11 -14.26
C ILE A 266 -12.43 -23.48 -14.70
N SER A 267 -11.47 -23.49 -15.62
CA SER A 267 -10.80 -24.74 -16.05
C SER A 267 -10.08 -25.39 -14.86
N PRO A 268 -10.26 -26.71 -14.65
CA PRO A 268 -9.71 -27.38 -13.47
C PRO A 268 -8.20 -27.56 -13.54
N GLN A 269 -7.61 -27.83 -14.70
CA GLN A 269 -6.17 -28.11 -14.81
C GLN A 269 -5.42 -26.92 -15.38
N PRO A 270 -4.27 -26.52 -14.78
CA PRO A 270 -3.33 -25.61 -15.41
C PRO A 270 -2.54 -26.36 -16.50
N ASP A 271 -2.33 -25.72 -17.64
CA ASP A 271 -1.64 -26.31 -18.79
C ASP A 271 -0.11 -26.15 -18.70
N ALA A 272 0.36 -25.19 -17.90
CA ALA A 272 1.78 -24.88 -17.70
C ALA A 272 2.04 -24.12 -16.38
N LEU A 273 3.30 -23.74 -16.15
CA LEU A 273 3.63 -22.73 -15.15
C LEU A 273 2.99 -21.38 -15.52
N GLY A 274 2.45 -20.70 -14.51
CA GLY A 274 1.80 -19.40 -14.65
C GLY A 274 1.82 -18.65 -13.34
N PRO A 275 1.28 -17.41 -13.32
CA PRO A 275 1.36 -16.51 -12.17
C PRO A 275 0.85 -17.16 -10.88
N ILE A 276 1.55 -16.92 -9.77
CA ILE A 276 1.20 -17.43 -8.45
C ILE A 276 0.71 -16.26 -7.61
N PHE A 277 -0.58 -16.24 -7.28
CA PHE A 277 -1.19 -15.21 -6.45
C PHE A 277 -1.14 -15.63 -4.99
N ILE A 278 -0.53 -14.81 -4.15
CA ILE A 278 -0.42 -15.07 -2.71
C ILE A 278 -1.33 -14.08 -1.99
N THR A 279 -2.44 -14.61 -1.48
CA THR A 279 -3.61 -13.83 -1.05
C THR A 279 -3.99 -14.16 0.39
N GLY A 280 -4.96 -13.45 0.94
CA GLY A 280 -5.47 -13.62 2.30
C GLY A 280 -5.86 -12.27 2.91
N MET A 281 -6.08 -12.24 4.22
CA MET A 281 -6.16 -10.96 4.92
C MET A 281 -4.76 -10.31 4.99
N PRO A 282 -4.64 -8.97 5.01
CA PRO A 282 -3.36 -8.34 5.33
C PRO A 282 -2.85 -8.86 6.69
N ARG A 283 -1.53 -8.90 6.87
CA ARG A 283 -0.87 -9.33 8.13
C ARG A 283 -1.10 -10.81 8.55
N THR A 284 -1.57 -11.69 7.65
CA THR A 284 -1.67 -13.15 7.91
C THR A 284 -0.40 -13.95 7.58
N GLY A 285 0.71 -13.28 7.23
CA GLY A 285 1.95 -13.94 6.85
C GLY A 285 2.16 -14.08 5.34
N THR A 286 1.38 -13.39 4.50
CA THR A 286 1.46 -13.49 3.03
C THR A 286 2.86 -13.20 2.50
N THR A 287 3.60 -12.30 3.16
CA THR A 287 5.00 -11.99 2.82
C THR A 287 5.95 -13.14 3.14
N LEU A 288 5.69 -13.94 4.19
CA LEU A 288 6.51 -15.12 4.50
C LEU A 288 6.35 -16.18 3.40
N VAL A 289 5.11 -16.52 3.04
CA VAL A 289 4.85 -17.51 1.98
C VAL A 289 5.36 -17.02 0.62
N ASP A 290 5.20 -15.74 0.31
CA ASP A 290 5.80 -15.14 -0.88
C ASP A 290 7.31 -15.29 -0.91
N ARG A 291 7.98 -15.13 0.23
CA ARG A 291 9.43 -15.32 0.33
C ARG A 291 9.86 -16.77 0.22
N ILE A 292 9.08 -17.71 0.75
CA ILE A 292 9.32 -19.14 0.57
C ILE A 292 9.23 -19.48 -0.93
N VAL A 293 8.14 -19.12 -1.59
CA VAL A 293 7.91 -19.47 -3.01
C VAL A 293 8.86 -18.72 -3.95
N SER A 294 9.10 -17.43 -3.71
CA SER A 294 9.98 -16.59 -4.55
C SER A 294 11.48 -16.79 -4.32
N SER A 295 11.87 -17.63 -3.36
CA SER A 295 13.27 -18.05 -3.25
C SER A 295 13.61 -19.21 -4.19
N HIS A 296 12.61 -19.76 -4.89
CA HIS A 296 12.81 -20.74 -5.96
C HIS A 296 13.38 -20.07 -7.21
N SER A 297 14.38 -20.69 -7.85
CA SER A 297 15.14 -20.14 -8.99
C SER A 297 14.29 -19.74 -10.22
N GLN A 298 13.14 -20.40 -10.40
CA GLN A 298 12.19 -20.14 -11.49
C GLN A 298 11.09 -19.10 -11.18
N VAL A 299 11.13 -18.46 -10.00
CA VAL A 299 10.08 -17.55 -9.53
C VAL A 299 10.66 -16.16 -9.29
N THR A 300 10.09 -15.14 -9.94
CA THR A 300 10.41 -13.73 -9.63
C THR A 300 9.33 -13.13 -8.71
N PRO A 301 9.67 -12.48 -7.59
CA PRO A 301 8.68 -11.76 -6.79
C PRO A 301 8.28 -10.45 -7.47
N ALA A 302 6.98 -10.26 -7.73
CA ALA A 302 6.46 -9.02 -8.33
C ALA A 302 5.96 -7.99 -7.29
N GLY A 303 5.83 -8.38 -6.02
CA GLY A 303 5.39 -7.50 -4.93
C GLY A 303 3.87 -7.38 -4.82
N GLU A 304 3.39 -6.26 -4.26
CA GLU A 304 1.96 -5.93 -4.15
C GLU A 304 1.49 -5.18 -5.41
N LEU A 305 0.82 -5.90 -6.31
CA LEU A 305 0.31 -5.32 -7.55
C LEU A 305 -1.17 -4.96 -7.43
N THR A 306 -1.52 -3.75 -7.88
CA THR A 306 -2.93 -3.29 -7.99
C THR A 306 -3.46 -3.39 -9.41
N ASP A 307 -2.63 -3.92 -10.31
CA ASP A 307 -2.74 -3.84 -11.75
C ASP A 307 -3.96 -4.60 -12.29
N PHE A 308 -4.27 -5.78 -11.74
CA PHE A 308 -5.43 -6.55 -12.19
C PHE A 308 -6.74 -5.81 -11.95
N GLY A 309 -6.96 -5.28 -10.73
CA GLY A 309 -8.17 -4.51 -10.41
C GLY A 309 -8.30 -3.23 -11.26
N LEU A 310 -7.18 -2.55 -11.52
CA LEU A 310 -7.16 -1.37 -12.38
C LEU A 310 -7.47 -1.71 -13.86
N LEU A 311 -6.89 -2.80 -14.38
CA LEU A 311 -7.17 -3.28 -15.73
C LEU A 311 -8.63 -3.69 -15.87
N LEU A 312 -9.16 -4.44 -14.89
CA LEU A 312 -10.57 -4.82 -14.86
C LEU A 312 -11.47 -3.57 -14.90
N LYS A 313 -11.28 -2.63 -13.97
CA LYS A 313 -12.05 -1.37 -13.89
C LYS A 313 -12.03 -0.60 -15.22
N ARG A 314 -10.87 -0.49 -15.85
CA ARG A 314 -10.71 0.21 -17.15
C ARG A 314 -11.40 -0.52 -18.30
N THR A 315 -11.34 -1.84 -18.33
CA THR A 315 -11.96 -2.65 -19.38
C THR A 315 -13.48 -2.63 -19.27
N VAL A 316 -14.03 -2.83 -18.06
CA VAL A 316 -15.49 -2.87 -17.86
C VAL A 316 -16.13 -1.49 -17.79
N ARG A 317 -15.34 -0.44 -17.51
CA ARG A 317 -15.79 0.97 -17.41
C ARG A 317 -16.96 1.14 -16.44
N SER A 318 -16.98 0.36 -15.36
CA SER A 318 -18.01 0.52 -14.32
C SER A 318 -17.92 1.92 -13.69
N PRO A 319 -19.07 2.50 -13.31
CA PRO A 319 -19.12 3.82 -12.71
C PRO A 319 -18.50 3.84 -11.31
N GLY A 320 -18.34 5.04 -10.76
CA GLY A 320 -17.81 5.24 -9.41
C GLY A 320 -16.29 5.16 -9.29
N PRO A 321 -15.75 5.63 -8.15
CA PRO A 321 -14.30 5.81 -7.97
C PRO A 321 -13.57 4.54 -7.49
N TYR A 322 -14.30 3.49 -7.11
CA TYR A 322 -13.71 2.30 -6.51
C TYR A 322 -13.25 1.30 -7.58
N VAL A 323 -12.07 0.71 -7.36
CA VAL A 323 -11.53 -0.38 -8.20
C VAL A 323 -12.04 -1.75 -7.77
N LEU A 324 -12.47 -1.85 -6.52
CA LEU A 324 -13.00 -3.03 -5.87
C LEU A 324 -14.38 -2.67 -5.32
N ASP A 325 -15.41 -2.98 -6.09
CA ASP A 325 -16.81 -2.83 -5.74
C ASP A 325 -17.63 -3.96 -6.42
N ALA A 326 -18.85 -4.18 -5.95
CA ALA A 326 -19.70 -5.26 -6.46
C ALA A 326 -20.04 -5.08 -7.95
N GLU A 327 -20.23 -3.84 -8.42
CA GLU A 327 -20.61 -3.56 -9.81
C GLU A 327 -19.48 -3.89 -10.80
N THR A 328 -18.25 -3.52 -10.45
CA THR A 328 -17.03 -3.83 -11.23
C THR A 328 -16.80 -5.33 -11.29
N LEU A 329 -16.97 -6.02 -10.16
CA LEU A 329 -16.84 -7.47 -10.07
C LEU A 329 -17.91 -8.18 -10.90
N ALA A 330 -19.16 -7.73 -10.84
CA ALA A 330 -20.26 -8.26 -11.62
C ALA A 330 -20.02 -8.09 -13.13
N ALA A 331 -19.69 -6.87 -13.58
CA ALA A 331 -19.39 -6.61 -14.98
C ALA A 331 -18.16 -7.39 -15.48
N GLY A 332 -17.23 -7.72 -14.58
CA GLY A 332 -16.07 -8.56 -14.87
C GLY A 332 -16.43 -9.98 -15.30
N ALA A 333 -17.58 -10.52 -14.87
CA ALA A 333 -18.02 -11.86 -15.26
C ALA A 333 -18.32 -11.97 -16.76
N ASP A 334 -18.83 -10.89 -17.36
CA ASP A 334 -19.26 -10.82 -18.76
C ASP A 334 -18.16 -10.27 -19.68
N ALA A 335 -17.03 -9.85 -19.13
CA ALA A 335 -15.92 -9.28 -19.87
C ALA A 335 -15.06 -10.36 -20.57
N ASP A 336 -14.26 -9.95 -21.55
CA ASP A 336 -13.19 -10.79 -22.11
C ASP A 336 -12.03 -10.91 -21.11
N LEU A 337 -12.22 -11.81 -20.13
CA LEU A 337 -11.24 -12.09 -19.09
C LEU A 337 -9.93 -12.64 -19.67
N THR A 338 -9.95 -13.31 -20.82
CA THR A 338 -8.74 -13.80 -21.49
C THR A 338 -7.86 -12.63 -21.93
N GLN A 339 -8.47 -11.61 -22.53
CA GLN A 339 -7.76 -10.38 -22.92
C GLN A 339 -7.20 -9.64 -21.69
N ILE A 340 -7.99 -9.53 -20.61
CA ILE A 340 -7.54 -8.89 -19.36
C ILE A 340 -6.36 -9.65 -18.76
N GLY A 341 -6.42 -10.97 -18.69
CA GLY A 341 -5.34 -11.83 -18.18
C GLY A 341 -4.06 -11.69 -19.01
N ALA A 342 -4.16 -11.72 -20.33
CA ALA A 342 -3.03 -11.52 -21.22
C ALA A 342 -2.39 -10.14 -21.05
N ALA A 343 -3.21 -9.08 -20.94
CA ALA A 343 -2.74 -7.72 -20.71
C ALA A 343 -2.03 -7.58 -19.35
N TYR A 344 -2.58 -8.18 -18.29
CA TYR A 344 -1.96 -8.20 -16.97
C TYR A 344 -0.58 -8.88 -17.01
N VAL A 345 -0.48 -10.09 -17.57
CA VAL A 345 0.81 -10.82 -17.66
C VAL A 345 1.83 -10.03 -18.48
N ALA A 346 1.43 -9.48 -19.62
CA ALA A 346 2.31 -8.67 -20.46
C ALA A 346 2.82 -7.42 -19.74
N HIS A 347 1.94 -6.75 -18.98
CA HIS A 347 2.31 -5.58 -18.20
C HIS A 347 3.32 -5.93 -17.10
N VAL A 348 3.01 -6.94 -16.27
CA VAL A 348 3.86 -7.34 -15.14
C VAL A 348 5.24 -7.81 -15.62
N ARG A 349 5.31 -8.61 -16.70
CA ARG A 349 6.58 -9.05 -17.29
C ARG A 349 7.44 -7.88 -17.75
N LYS A 350 6.81 -6.84 -18.33
CA LYS A 350 7.52 -5.64 -18.78
C LYS A 350 8.00 -4.78 -17.60
N THR A 351 7.15 -4.57 -16.60
CA THR A 351 7.43 -3.69 -15.46
C THR A 351 8.48 -4.24 -14.51
N ILE A 352 8.38 -5.53 -14.18
CA ILE A 352 9.26 -6.20 -13.21
C ILE A 352 10.48 -6.83 -13.90
N ALA A 353 10.56 -6.75 -15.23
CA ALA A 353 11.62 -7.36 -16.04
C ALA A 353 11.80 -8.86 -15.74
N ILE A 354 10.67 -9.58 -15.67
CA ILE A 354 10.64 -11.01 -15.32
C ILE A 354 11.26 -11.82 -16.45
N SER A 355 12.45 -12.37 -16.20
CA SER A 355 13.14 -13.31 -17.08
C SER A 355 12.87 -14.78 -16.73
N THR A 356 12.23 -15.05 -15.59
CA THR A 356 11.92 -16.40 -15.12
C THR A 356 10.65 -16.97 -15.73
N ALA A 357 10.47 -18.28 -15.56
CA ALA A 357 9.30 -19.01 -16.05
C ALA A 357 8.00 -18.47 -15.44
N THR A 358 7.99 -18.20 -14.13
CA THR A 358 6.83 -17.66 -13.41
C THR A 358 7.20 -16.54 -12.42
N PHE A 359 6.18 -15.94 -11.80
CA PHE A 359 6.30 -14.88 -10.80
C PHE A 359 5.21 -15.00 -9.74
N THR A 360 5.46 -14.41 -8.57
CA THR A 360 4.45 -14.21 -7.52
C THR A 360 3.88 -12.81 -7.58
N ASP A 361 2.56 -12.69 -7.47
CA ASP A 361 1.87 -11.45 -7.11
C ASP A 361 1.30 -11.63 -5.70
N LYS A 362 1.91 -10.93 -4.74
CA LYS A 362 1.51 -10.97 -3.36
C LYS A 362 0.79 -9.67 -3.05
N MET A 363 -0.52 -9.63 -3.31
CA MET A 363 -1.45 -8.61 -2.85
C MET A 363 -2.55 -9.32 -2.05
N PRO A 364 -2.63 -9.17 -0.71
CA PRO A 364 -3.51 -10.00 0.12
C PRO A 364 -4.96 -10.01 -0.39
N LEU A 365 -5.50 -8.83 -0.68
CA LEU A 365 -6.89 -8.66 -1.10
C LEU A 365 -7.18 -9.14 -2.54
N ASN A 366 -6.19 -9.65 -3.29
CA ASN A 366 -6.45 -10.37 -4.54
C ASN A 366 -7.32 -11.63 -4.33
N ILE A 367 -7.53 -12.07 -3.09
CA ILE A 367 -8.53 -13.10 -2.78
C ILE A 367 -9.93 -12.70 -3.29
N LEU A 368 -10.28 -11.41 -3.26
CA LEU A 368 -11.56 -10.89 -3.76
C LEU A 368 -11.66 -10.89 -5.30
N TYR A 369 -10.54 -11.10 -5.99
CA TYR A 369 -10.49 -11.29 -7.44
C TYR A 369 -10.21 -12.76 -7.83
N ALA A 370 -10.04 -13.68 -6.88
CA ALA A 370 -9.54 -15.03 -7.16
C ALA A 370 -10.32 -15.77 -8.26
N PRO A 371 -11.67 -15.77 -8.31
CA PRO A 371 -12.39 -16.42 -9.40
C PRO A 371 -12.09 -15.80 -10.77
N LEU A 372 -12.04 -14.46 -10.85
CA LEU A 372 -11.73 -13.74 -12.08
C LEU A 372 -10.28 -13.97 -12.51
N LEU A 373 -9.32 -13.98 -11.58
CA LEU A 373 -7.91 -14.27 -11.85
C LEU A 373 -7.74 -15.67 -12.46
N LEU A 374 -8.36 -16.67 -11.84
CA LEU A 374 -8.28 -18.06 -12.30
C LEU A 374 -8.97 -18.26 -13.65
N LYS A 375 -10.06 -17.54 -13.92
CA LYS A 375 -10.75 -17.55 -15.21
C LYS A 375 -9.96 -16.82 -16.29
N ALA A 376 -9.38 -15.66 -15.98
CA ALA A 376 -8.63 -14.81 -16.90
C ALA A 376 -7.31 -15.45 -17.35
N MET A 377 -6.67 -16.23 -16.47
CA MET A 377 -5.35 -16.80 -16.70
C MET A 377 -5.39 -18.30 -16.43
N PRO A 378 -5.51 -19.16 -17.46
CA PRO A 378 -5.66 -20.62 -17.29
C PRO A 378 -4.54 -21.31 -16.48
N ASN A 379 -3.33 -20.74 -16.48
CA ASN A 379 -2.17 -21.28 -15.75
C ASN A 379 -1.96 -20.65 -14.37
N ALA A 380 -2.82 -19.70 -13.96
CA ALA A 380 -2.68 -19.06 -12.66
C ALA A 380 -3.03 -20.00 -11.52
N ARG A 381 -2.36 -19.82 -10.38
CA ARG A 381 -2.64 -20.51 -9.13
C ARG A 381 -2.80 -19.48 -8.01
N VAL A 382 -3.64 -19.78 -7.03
CA VAL A 382 -3.91 -18.93 -5.86
C VAL A 382 -3.60 -19.71 -4.59
N ILE A 383 -2.72 -19.16 -3.77
CA ILE A 383 -2.43 -19.62 -2.40
C ILE A 383 -3.05 -18.60 -1.45
N CYS A 384 -4.07 -19.02 -0.69
CA CYS A 384 -4.75 -18.16 0.28
C CYS A 384 -4.27 -18.46 1.71
N LEU A 385 -3.73 -17.45 2.38
CA LEU A 385 -3.27 -17.57 3.75
C LEU A 385 -4.41 -17.33 4.75
N LYS A 386 -4.54 -18.27 5.68
CA LYS A 386 -5.30 -18.13 6.91
C LYS A 386 -4.33 -18.07 8.10
N ARG A 387 -4.78 -17.42 9.16
CA ARG A 387 -4.08 -17.29 10.44
C ARG A 387 -5.15 -17.23 11.51
N HIS A 388 -4.82 -17.58 12.75
CA HIS A 388 -5.75 -17.49 13.88
C HIS A 388 -6.61 -16.20 13.84
N PRO A 389 -7.96 -16.29 13.91
CA PRO A 389 -8.88 -15.17 13.72
C PRO A 389 -8.57 -13.94 14.57
N ALA A 390 -8.39 -14.13 15.88
CA ALA A 390 -8.10 -13.03 16.80
C ALA A 390 -6.75 -12.33 16.49
N ASP A 391 -5.72 -13.10 16.12
CA ASP A 391 -4.44 -12.53 15.70
C ASP A 391 -4.55 -11.78 14.37
N THR A 392 -5.38 -12.27 13.45
CA THR A 392 -5.64 -11.60 12.17
C THR A 392 -6.34 -10.26 12.39
N VAL A 393 -7.45 -10.24 13.14
CA VAL A 393 -8.21 -9.00 13.42
C VAL A 393 -7.33 -7.99 14.17
N LEU A 394 -6.66 -8.42 15.24
CA LEU A 394 -5.76 -7.54 16.00
C LEU A 394 -4.63 -7.00 15.12
N SER A 395 -4.00 -7.85 14.30
CA SER A 395 -2.88 -7.41 13.44
C SER A 395 -3.32 -6.40 12.39
N ASN A 396 -4.53 -6.53 11.83
CA ASN A 396 -5.10 -5.55 10.91
C ASN A 396 -5.45 -4.25 11.64
N TYR A 397 -6.13 -4.34 12.78
CA TYR A 397 -6.50 -3.16 13.57
C TYR A 397 -5.28 -2.33 13.98
N ARG A 398 -4.19 -2.98 14.41
CA ARG A 398 -2.96 -2.30 14.81
C ARG A 398 -2.17 -1.69 13.65
N GLN A 399 -2.39 -2.17 12.43
CA GLN A 399 -1.67 -1.69 11.26
C GLN A 399 -2.18 -0.29 10.88
N LEU A 400 -1.23 0.63 10.69
CA LEU A 400 -1.52 1.91 10.05
C LEU A 400 -1.56 1.67 8.53
N PHE A 401 -2.76 1.47 7.99
CA PHE A 401 -2.99 1.35 6.55
C PHE A 401 -3.04 2.73 5.89
N ALA A 402 -2.70 2.79 4.61
CA ALA A 402 -2.84 4.02 3.84
C ALA A 402 -4.33 4.43 3.75
N THR A 403 -4.63 5.64 4.19
CA THR A 403 -6.00 6.19 4.30
C THR A 403 -6.64 6.48 2.95
N THR A 404 -5.89 6.44 1.85
CA THR A 404 -6.37 6.67 0.49
C THR A 404 -7.08 5.45 -0.11
N TYR A 405 -6.90 4.27 0.49
CA TYR A 405 -7.47 3.03 -0.02
C TYR A 405 -8.67 2.61 0.84
N SER A 406 -9.87 2.78 0.30
CA SER A 406 -11.13 2.51 1.02
C SER A 406 -11.29 1.05 1.44
N TYR A 407 -10.65 0.11 0.73
CA TYR A 407 -10.70 -1.32 1.05
C TYR A 407 -9.98 -1.71 2.35
N TYR A 408 -9.37 -0.77 3.07
CA TYR A 408 -8.86 -0.96 4.43
C TYR A 408 -9.69 -0.28 5.52
N ASN A 409 -10.82 0.35 5.17
CA ASN A 409 -11.62 1.11 6.13
C ASN A 409 -12.19 0.26 7.27
N TYR A 410 -12.37 -1.06 7.06
CA TYR A 410 -12.79 -1.99 8.11
C TYR A 410 -11.83 -2.01 9.32
N ALA A 411 -10.55 -1.68 9.13
CA ALA A 411 -9.52 -1.78 10.16
C ALA A 411 -9.51 -0.61 11.17
N TYR A 412 -10.48 0.31 11.10
CA TYR A 412 -10.60 1.45 12.02
C TYR A 412 -11.46 1.15 13.25
N ASP A 413 -12.08 -0.03 13.30
CA ASP A 413 -12.94 -0.47 14.40
C ASP A 413 -12.81 -1.97 14.62
N LEU A 414 -12.73 -2.41 15.87
CA LEU A 414 -12.46 -3.81 16.22
C LEU A 414 -13.60 -4.75 15.83
N GLU A 415 -14.84 -4.39 16.14
CA GLU A 415 -16.02 -5.19 15.79
C GLU A 415 -16.20 -5.26 14.27
N THR A 416 -16.03 -4.12 13.61
CA THR A 416 -16.08 -4.03 12.15
C THR A 416 -15.03 -4.93 11.50
N ALA A 417 -13.78 -4.88 11.98
CA ALA A 417 -12.72 -5.73 11.47
C ALA A 417 -13.00 -7.23 11.71
N ALA A 418 -13.61 -7.59 12.84
CA ALA A 418 -14.05 -8.96 13.11
C ALA A 418 -15.16 -9.43 12.16
N ARG A 419 -16.18 -8.61 11.91
CA ARG A 419 -17.24 -8.92 10.94
C ARG A 419 -16.71 -9.02 9.51
N TYR A 420 -15.74 -8.18 9.14
CA TYR A 420 -15.05 -8.30 7.85
C TYR A 420 -14.28 -9.62 7.76
N TYR A 421 -13.55 -9.98 8.82
CA TYR A 421 -12.85 -11.27 8.87
C TYR A 421 -13.81 -12.46 8.74
N ALA A 422 -14.97 -12.43 9.40
CA ALA A 422 -15.97 -13.49 9.28
C ALA A 422 -16.50 -13.67 7.85
N GLN A 423 -16.67 -12.57 7.11
CA GLN A 423 -17.02 -12.65 5.68
C GLN A 423 -15.88 -13.24 4.84
N PHE A 424 -14.64 -12.86 5.14
CA PHE A 424 -13.46 -13.46 4.52
C PHE A 424 -13.36 -14.97 4.80
N ASP A 425 -13.57 -15.40 6.05
CA ASP A 425 -13.48 -16.80 6.45
C ASP A 425 -14.51 -17.65 5.69
N ARG A 426 -15.77 -17.21 5.68
CA ARG A 426 -16.85 -17.83 4.90
C ARG A 426 -16.55 -17.86 3.41
N LEU A 427 -15.98 -16.80 2.84
CA LEU A 427 -15.58 -16.76 1.44
C LEU A 427 -14.51 -17.81 1.12
N VAL A 428 -13.51 -17.96 1.99
CA VAL A 428 -12.42 -18.92 1.78
C VAL A 428 -12.92 -20.37 1.88
N GLU A 429 -13.82 -20.67 2.82
CA GLU A 429 -14.45 -22.00 2.89
C GLU A 429 -15.29 -22.28 1.63
N HIS A 430 -16.09 -21.31 1.17
CA HIS A 430 -16.81 -21.43 -0.11
C HIS A 430 -15.87 -21.69 -1.29
N PHE A 431 -14.71 -21.02 -1.34
CA PHE A 431 -13.71 -21.24 -2.39
C PHE A 431 -13.05 -22.62 -2.34
N LYS A 432 -12.82 -23.19 -1.15
CA LYS A 432 -12.31 -24.57 -1.03
C LYS A 432 -13.27 -25.58 -1.65
N GLU A 433 -14.57 -25.31 -1.61
CA GLU A 433 -15.61 -26.18 -2.16
C GLU A 433 -15.86 -25.94 -3.66
N THR A 434 -15.68 -24.70 -4.13
CA THR A 434 -16.13 -24.28 -5.48
C THR A 434 -15.01 -24.05 -6.49
N LEU A 435 -13.80 -23.68 -6.05
CA LEU A 435 -12.66 -23.46 -6.95
C LEU A 435 -11.87 -24.76 -7.14
N PRO A 436 -11.23 -24.98 -8.30
CA PRO A 436 -10.44 -26.20 -8.53
C PRO A 436 -9.28 -26.32 -7.54
N ALA A 437 -9.22 -27.43 -6.78
CA ALA A 437 -8.18 -27.67 -5.77
C ALA A 437 -6.73 -27.73 -6.33
N THR A 438 -6.60 -27.95 -7.63
CA THR A 438 -5.36 -27.88 -8.42
C THR A 438 -4.89 -26.46 -8.71
N ARG A 439 -5.74 -25.45 -8.47
CA ARG A 439 -5.49 -24.04 -8.79
C ARG A 439 -5.79 -23.08 -7.64
N PHE A 440 -6.51 -23.52 -6.61
CA PHE A 440 -6.72 -22.80 -5.37
C PHE A 440 -6.34 -23.69 -4.19
N THR A 441 -5.50 -23.19 -3.29
CA THR A 441 -5.19 -23.87 -2.03
C THR A 441 -5.17 -22.89 -0.88
N THR A 442 -5.34 -23.41 0.34
CA THR A 442 -5.16 -22.63 1.56
C THR A 442 -3.90 -23.07 2.30
N VAL A 443 -3.34 -22.17 3.10
CA VAL A 443 -2.23 -22.47 4.01
C VAL A 443 -2.44 -21.73 5.32
N GLN A 444 -2.29 -22.46 6.43
CA GLN A 444 -2.36 -21.87 7.77
C GLN A 444 -0.98 -21.35 8.17
N TYR A 445 -0.92 -20.11 8.64
CA TYR A 445 0.32 -19.47 9.10
C TYR A 445 1.01 -20.31 10.17
N GLU A 446 0.23 -20.80 11.13
CA GLU A 446 0.67 -21.63 12.25
C GLU A 446 1.35 -22.91 11.76
N SER A 447 0.80 -23.55 10.72
CA SER A 447 1.38 -24.76 10.11
C SER A 447 2.76 -24.47 9.51
N VAL A 448 2.90 -23.37 8.76
CA VAL A 448 4.20 -22.95 8.18
C VAL A 448 5.21 -22.66 9.29
N VAL A 449 4.78 -22.02 10.39
CA VAL A 449 5.65 -21.74 11.55
C VAL A 449 6.10 -23.02 12.24
N SER A 450 5.23 -24.03 12.33
CA SER A 450 5.51 -25.27 13.04
C SER A 450 6.33 -26.28 12.23
N ASP A 451 6.12 -26.36 10.91
CA ASP A 451 6.79 -27.29 10.01
C ASP A 451 6.95 -26.67 8.61
N ILE A 452 7.96 -25.80 8.50
CA ILE A 452 8.23 -25.07 7.26
C ILE A 452 8.62 -25.99 6.11
N GLU A 453 9.34 -27.09 6.35
CA GLU A 453 9.83 -27.94 5.27
C GLU A 453 8.68 -28.69 4.60
N THR A 454 7.80 -29.31 5.39
CA THR A 454 6.62 -30.01 4.86
C THR A 454 5.70 -29.06 4.11
N GLU A 455 5.39 -27.90 4.69
CA GLU A 455 4.53 -26.91 4.02
C GLU A 455 5.19 -26.33 2.76
N THR A 456 6.51 -26.10 2.76
CA THR A 456 7.24 -25.63 1.58
C THR A 456 7.13 -26.64 0.44
N ARG A 457 7.38 -27.93 0.71
CA ARG A 457 7.24 -29.00 -0.29
C ARG A 457 5.83 -29.04 -0.86
N ARG A 458 4.80 -29.04 0.00
CA ARG A 458 3.40 -29.04 -0.39
C ARG A 458 3.03 -27.86 -1.30
N LEU A 459 3.50 -26.66 -0.97
CA LEU A 459 3.24 -25.44 -1.74
C LEU A 459 3.95 -25.45 -3.10
N LEU A 460 5.21 -25.89 -3.14
CA LEU A 460 5.96 -26.02 -4.41
C LEU A 460 5.33 -27.06 -5.33
N ASP A 461 4.93 -28.22 -4.79
CA ASP A 461 4.22 -29.26 -5.53
C ASP A 461 2.90 -28.73 -6.11
N PHE A 462 2.10 -28.01 -5.30
CA PHE A 462 0.88 -27.33 -5.78
C PHE A 462 1.19 -26.35 -6.92
N CYS A 463 2.29 -25.62 -6.83
CA CYS A 463 2.76 -24.69 -7.85
C CYS A 463 3.35 -25.37 -9.10
N GLY A 464 3.59 -26.68 -9.08
CA GLY A 464 4.30 -27.40 -10.14
C GLY A 464 5.80 -27.08 -10.19
N LEU A 465 6.37 -26.71 -9.05
CA LEU A 465 7.79 -26.37 -8.89
C LEU A 465 8.52 -27.51 -8.17
N ALA A 466 9.77 -27.77 -8.55
CA ALA A 466 10.60 -28.72 -7.84
C ALA A 466 11.00 -28.17 -6.47
N PHE A 467 11.31 -29.05 -5.52
CA PHE A 467 11.85 -28.61 -4.24
C PHE A 467 13.25 -28.02 -4.41
N GLU A 468 13.45 -26.81 -3.87
CA GLU A 468 14.75 -26.16 -3.73
C GLU A 468 14.97 -25.76 -2.27
N GLN A 469 16.16 -26.08 -1.73
CA GLN A 469 16.51 -25.79 -0.34
C GLN A 469 16.41 -24.30 0.00
N ALA A 470 16.68 -23.42 -0.98
CA ALA A 470 16.57 -21.98 -0.86
C ALA A 470 15.16 -21.51 -0.43
N CYS A 471 14.11 -22.28 -0.73
CA CYS A 471 12.74 -21.98 -0.33
C CYS A 471 12.52 -22.12 1.18
N VAL A 472 13.16 -23.10 1.81
CA VAL A 472 13.15 -23.27 3.28
C VAL A 472 14.06 -22.22 3.94
N GLU A 473 15.16 -21.87 3.27
CA GLU A 473 16.14 -20.87 3.69
C GLU A 473 15.77 -19.45 3.22
N PHE A 474 14.47 -19.14 3.13
CA PHE A 474 13.92 -17.89 2.57
C PHE A 474 14.50 -16.58 3.15
N HIS A 475 15.02 -16.64 4.38
CA HIS A 475 15.59 -15.49 5.09
C HIS A 475 16.97 -15.07 4.53
N THR A 476 17.64 -15.96 3.80
CA THR A 476 18.93 -15.69 3.14
C THR A 476 18.79 -14.85 1.87
N ASN A 477 17.60 -14.85 1.28
CA ASN A 477 17.31 -14.13 0.04
C ASN A 477 17.47 -12.61 0.25
N GLN A 478 18.29 -11.95 -0.58
CA GLN A 478 18.60 -10.52 -0.43
C GLN A 478 17.66 -9.60 -1.21
N ALA A 479 16.68 -10.16 -1.94
CA ALA A 479 15.75 -9.36 -2.73
C ALA A 479 14.99 -8.35 -1.84
N PRO A 480 14.78 -7.10 -2.32
CA PRO A 480 14.01 -6.10 -1.60
C PRO A 480 12.59 -6.57 -1.26
N VAL A 481 12.09 -6.18 -0.08
CA VAL A 481 10.72 -6.48 0.37
C VAL A 481 10.04 -5.19 0.81
N ALA A 482 9.09 -4.73 0.00
CA ALA A 482 8.39 -3.45 0.16
C ALA A 482 7.14 -3.57 1.07
N THR A 483 7.26 -4.17 2.26
CA THR A 483 6.10 -4.44 3.12
C THR A 483 6.37 -4.07 4.57
N ALA A 484 5.31 -3.82 5.34
CA ALA A 484 5.40 -3.61 6.79
C ALA A 484 5.93 -4.86 7.56
N SER A 485 6.15 -6.00 6.88
CA SER A 485 6.79 -7.21 7.44
C SER A 485 8.24 -7.41 6.95
N SER A 486 8.87 -6.43 6.31
CA SER A 486 10.20 -6.59 5.69
C SER A 486 11.28 -7.06 6.66
N ALA A 487 11.28 -6.57 7.91
CA ALA A 487 12.23 -7.01 8.94
C ALA A 487 12.02 -8.47 9.36
N GLN A 488 10.76 -8.91 9.42
CA GLN A 488 10.40 -10.27 9.86
C GLN A 488 10.93 -11.35 8.91
N VAL A 489 10.87 -11.10 7.59
CA VAL A 489 11.29 -12.10 6.58
C VAL A 489 12.80 -12.13 6.33
N ARG A 490 13.57 -11.26 6.99
CA ARG A 490 15.05 -11.25 6.99
C ARG A 490 15.63 -12.01 8.19
N GLN A 491 14.77 -12.60 9.01
CA GLN A 491 15.16 -13.40 10.17
C GLN A 491 14.69 -14.85 9.99
N PRO A 492 15.34 -15.82 10.64
CA PRO A 492 14.79 -17.15 10.77
C PRO A 492 13.38 -17.11 11.38
N LEU A 493 12.61 -18.16 11.08
CA LEU A 493 11.24 -18.30 11.56
C LEU A 493 11.19 -18.28 13.10
N TYR A 494 10.24 -17.54 13.66
CA TYR A 494 10.08 -17.39 15.11
C TYR A 494 8.61 -17.52 15.52
N THR A 495 8.39 -18.02 16.74
CA THR A 495 7.06 -18.32 17.29
C THR A 495 6.45 -17.15 18.06
N SER A 496 7.20 -16.07 18.33
CA SER A 496 6.72 -14.92 19.13
C SER A 496 5.54 -14.15 18.53
N ALA A 497 5.19 -14.43 17.27
CA ALA A 497 4.00 -13.89 16.62
C ALA A 497 2.73 -14.72 16.91
N LEU A 498 2.85 -15.95 17.41
CA LEU A 498 1.72 -16.83 17.70
C LEU A 498 0.98 -16.39 18.98
N ALA A 499 -0.34 -16.46 18.95
CA ALA A 499 -1.22 -16.13 20.08
C ALA A 499 -0.95 -14.73 20.67
N ARG A 500 -0.49 -13.78 19.85
CA ARG A 500 -0.14 -12.43 20.30
C ARG A 500 -1.35 -11.68 20.85
N TRP A 501 -2.54 -11.99 20.35
CA TRP A 501 -3.81 -11.46 20.83
C TRP A 501 -4.02 -11.66 22.34
N LYS A 502 -3.49 -12.74 22.93
CA LYS A 502 -3.62 -12.98 24.38
C LYS A 502 -3.02 -11.86 25.23
N ARG A 503 -1.93 -11.22 24.76
CA ARG A 503 -1.31 -10.07 25.46
C ARG A 503 -2.19 -8.81 25.46
N TYR A 504 -3.17 -8.75 24.57
CA TYR A 504 -4.09 -7.65 24.39
C TYR A 504 -5.47 -7.94 24.97
N ARG A 505 -5.68 -9.14 25.55
CA ARG A 505 -6.99 -9.64 25.97
C ARG A 505 -7.82 -8.62 26.76
N PRO A 506 -7.27 -7.80 27.68
CA PRO A 506 -8.02 -6.68 28.23
C PRO A 506 -8.37 -5.67 27.12
N GLY A 507 -9.65 -5.64 26.71
CA GLY A 507 -10.19 -4.73 25.69
C GLY A 507 -10.47 -5.38 24.32
N LEU A 508 -10.24 -6.69 24.15
CA LEU A 508 -10.56 -7.39 22.90
C LEU A 508 -11.94 -8.04 22.87
N ASP A 509 -12.69 -8.04 23.98
CA ASP A 509 -14.03 -8.62 24.07
C ASP A 509 -14.95 -8.21 22.90
N PRO A 510 -14.98 -6.93 22.44
CA PRO A 510 -15.81 -6.55 21.30
C PRO A 510 -15.55 -7.39 20.03
N MET A 511 -14.27 -7.62 19.67
CA MET A 511 -13.96 -8.45 18.50
C MET A 511 -14.09 -9.95 18.78
N LEU A 512 -13.75 -10.42 19.98
CA LEU A 512 -13.78 -11.83 20.33
C LEU A 512 -15.21 -12.37 20.36
N ASN A 513 -16.15 -11.58 20.90
CA ASN A 513 -17.58 -11.92 20.91
C ASN A 513 -18.13 -12.06 19.48
N VAL A 514 -17.76 -11.15 18.58
CA VAL A 514 -18.15 -11.23 17.16
C VAL A 514 -17.57 -12.48 16.50
N LEU A 515 -16.29 -12.79 16.74
CA LEU A 515 -15.66 -13.99 16.15
C LEU A 515 -16.30 -15.28 16.64
N VAL A 516 -16.74 -15.35 17.90
CA VAL A 516 -17.51 -16.48 18.43
C VAL A 516 -18.91 -16.53 17.83
N GLU A 517 -19.63 -15.40 17.77
CA GLU A 517 -20.97 -15.28 17.19
C GLU A 517 -21.00 -15.78 15.73
N GLU A 518 -19.97 -15.42 14.96
CA GLU A 518 -19.84 -15.80 13.55
C GLU A 518 -19.21 -17.19 13.35
N GLY A 519 -18.93 -17.93 14.42
CA GLY A 519 -18.36 -19.28 14.36
C GLY A 519 -16.91 -19.36 13.87
N CYS A 520 -16.19 -18.23 13.90
CA CYS A 520 -14.79 -18.16 13.50
C CYS A 520 -13.82 -18.56 14.63
N LEU A 521 -14.24 -18.48 15.90
CA LEU A 521 -13.42 -18.78 17.08
C LEU A 521 -14.18 -19.70 18.04
N ASP A 522 -13.51 -20.73 18.56
CA ASP A 522 -14.10 -21.61 19.57
C ASP A 522 -14.18 -20.87 20.93
N PRO A 523 -15.35 -20.79 21.59
CA PRO A 523 -15.48 -20.23 22.93
C PRO A 523 -14.50 -20.81 23.96
N ALA A 524 -14.08 -22.07 23.82
CA ALA A 524 -13.14 -22.71 24.73
C ALA A 524 -11.74 -22.05 24.69
N GLU A 525 -11.36 -21.45 23.56
CA GLU A 525 -10.08 -20.73 23.42
C GLU A 525 -10.06 -19.42 24.23
N LEU A 526 -11.21 -18.94 24.70
CA LEU A 526 -11.33 -17.74 25.52
C LEU A 526 -11.05 -18.01 27.00
N THR A 527 -11.06 -19.26 27.46
CA THR A 527 -10.85 -19.59 28.88
C THR A 527 -9.38 -19.73 29.27
N ASP A 528 -8.48 -19.83 28.28
CA ASP A 528 -7.02 -19.88 28.41
C ASP A 528 -6.33 -18.52 28.19
#